data_AF-A0A962M4Y5-F1
#
_entry.id   AF-A0A962M4Y5-F1
#
_cell.length_a   1.000
_cell.length_b   1.000
_cell.length_c   1.000
_cell.angle_alpha   90.00
_cell.angle_beta   90.00
_cell.angle_gamma   90.00
#
_symmetry.space_group_name_H-M   'P 1'
#
loop_
_entity.id
_entity.type
_entity.pdbx_description
1 polymer ?
#
loop_
_entity_poly.entity_id
_entity_poly.type
_entity_poly.pdbx_seq_one_letter_code
_entity_poly.pdbx_strand_id
1 'polypeptide(L)' 'MQRPPNGTLTPAYGRDYKSRKEVIEDWERDKDFVLNTQQGRSILINRQAYPAGSKVTFRFCKLGKTFIHVV' A
#
# COMPACT_ATOMS: atom_id res chain seq x y z
N MET A 1 20.71 -6.88 -0.89
CA MET A 1 19.79 -5.79 -0.51
C MET A 1 18.64 -5.76 -1.50
N GLN A 2 17.44 -6.21 -1.14
CA GLN A 2 16.28 -6.03 -2.01
C GLN A 2 15.83 -4.56 -1.89
N ARG A 3 15.81 -3.85 -3.02
CA ARG A 3 15.32 -2.47 -3.08
C ARG A 3 13.81 -2.49 -2.78
N PRO A 4 13.30 -1.62 -1.90
CA PRO A 4 11.87 -1.59 -1.63
C PRO A 4 11.09 -1.31 -2.92
N PRO A 5 9.96 -2.00 -3.13
CA PRO A 5 9.13 -1.79 -4.30
C PRO A 5 8.64 -0.33 -4.37
N ASN A 6 9.05 0.36 -5.43
CA ASN A 6 8.65 1.74 -5.69
C ASN A 6 7.30 1.77 -6.42
N GLY A 7 6.29 2.35 -5.79
CA GLY A 7 4.96 2.49 -6.37
C GLY A 7 3.93 3.04 -5.39
N THR A 8 2.67 3.06 -5.83
CA THR A 8 1.53 3.46 -5.01
C THR A 8 0.70 2.24 -4.66
N LEU A 9 0.50 2.01 -3.36
CA LEU A 9 -0.37 0.98 -2.83
C LEU A 9 -1.82 1.43 -2.89
N THR A 10 -2.66 0.55 -3.41
CA THR A 10 -4.10 0.73 -3.52
C THR A 10 -4.80 -0.45 -2.86
N PRO A 11 -6.03 -0.29 -2.37
CA PRO A 11 -6.74 -1.40 -1.74
C PRO A 11 -6.96 -2.54 -2.74
N ALA A 12 -6.68 -3.78 -2.32
CA ALA A 12 -6.99 -4.95 -3.12
C ALA A 12 -8.47 -5.34 -3.02
N TYR A 13 -8.93 -6.16 -3.97
CA TYR A 13 -10.24 -6.81 -3.94
C TYR A 13 -11.45 -5.86 -3.85
N GLY A 14 -11.35 -4.67 -4.46
CA GLY A 14 -12.44 -3.69 -4.45
C GLY A 14 -12.72 -3.05 -3.09
N ARG A 15 -11.83 -3.19 -2.11
CA ARG A 15 -11.95 -2.48 -0.82
C ARG A 15 -11.87 -0.97 -1.05
N ASP A 16 -12.69 -0.21 -0.36
CA ASP A 16 -12.60 1.25 -0.36
C ASP A 16 -12.58 1.77 1.07
N TYR A 17 -11.39 2.19 1.52
CA TYR A 17 -11.24 2.76 2.86
C TYR A 17 -11.67 4.22 2.85
N LYS A 18 -12.41 4.65 3.86
CA LYS A 18 -12.88 6.05 4.00
C LYS A 18 -11.87 6.89 4.79
N SER A 19 -11.05 6.24 5.61
CA SER A 19 -10.07 6.89 6.48
C SER A 19 -8.68 6.25 6.38
N ARG A 20 -7.64 7.02 6.75
CA ARG A 20 -6.26 6.52 6.83
C ARG A 20 -6.11 5.42 7.89
N LYS A 21 -6.89 5.49 8.97
CA LYS A 21 -6.84 4.53 10.08
C LYS A 21 -7.19 3.12 9.61
N GLU A 22 -8.25 2.98 8.81
CA GLU A 22 -8.68 1.68 8.27
C GLU A 22 -7.60 1.08 7.35
N VAL A 23 -6.94 1.91 6.54
CA VAL A 23 -5.82 1.46 5.69
C VAL A 23 -4.68 0.89 6.53
N ILE A 24 -4.29 1.60 7.59
CA ILE A 24 -3.20 1.18 8.47
C ILE A 24 -3.61 -0.08 9.25
N GLU A 25 -4.82 -0.15 9.78
CA GLU A 25 -5.30 -1.33 10.52
C GLU A 25 -5.27 -2.60 9.64
N ASP A 26 -5.65 -2.47 8.36
CA ASP A 26 -5.57 -3.59 7.42
C ASP A 26 -4.14 -3.90 6.95
N TRP A 27 -3.27 -2.89 6.87
CA TRP A 27 -1.84 -3.07 6.60
C TRP A 27 -1.13 -3.83 7.74
N GLU A 28 -1.38 -3.44 8.98
CA GLU A 28 -0.86 -4.09 10.19
C GLU A 28 -1.39 -5.52 10.35
N ARG A 29 -2.59 -5.81 9.83
CA ARG A 29 -3.17 -7.16 9.77
C ARG A 29 -2.62 -8.04 8.65
N ASP A 30 -1.49 -7.67 8.05
CA ASP A 30 -0.85 -8.42 6.95
C ASP A 30 -1.77 -8.64 5.72
N LYS A 31 -2.77 -7.77 5.50
CA LYS A 31 -3.65 -7.91 4.34
C LYS A 31 -2.96 -7.49 3.06
N ASP A 32 -3.41 -8.05 1.94
CA ASP A 32 -2.91 -7.69 0.62
C ASP A 32 -3.36 -6.31 0.15
N PHE A 33 -2.45 -5.61 -0.49
CA PHE A 33 -2.65 -4.37 -1.23
C PHE A 33 -2.13 -4.53 -2.65
N VAL A 34 -2.67 -3.75 -3.58
CA VAL A 34 -2.18 -3.71 -4.95
C VAL A 34 -1.14 -2.60 -5.06
N LEU A 35 0.12 -2.97 -5.29
CA LEU A 35 1.17 -2.06 -5.69
C LEU A 35 1.05 -1.76 -7.17
N ASN A 36 0.73 -0.52 -7.48
CA ASN A 36 0.85 0.00 -8.84
C ASN A 36 2.23 0.61 -9.00
N THR A 37 3.05 -0.06 -9.79
CA THR A 37 4.39 0.41 -10.15
C THR A 37 4.32 1.47 -11.23
N GLN A 38 5.37 2.28 -11.36
CA GLN A 38 5.48 3.26 -12.46
C GLN A 38 5.48 2.62 -13.85
N GLN A 39 5.81 1.33 -13.94
CA GLN A 39 5.82 0.56 -15.19
C GLN A 39 4.43 0.03 -15.58
N GLY A 40 3.37 0.45 -14.87
CA GLY A 40 2.00 -0.01 -15.13
C GLY A 40 1.71 -1.44 -14.67
N ARG A 41 2.63 -2.06 -13.91
CA ARG A 41 2.38 -3.38 -13.30
C ARG A 41 1.64 -3.20 -11.99
N SER A 42 0.59 -3.99 -11.81
CA SER A 42 -0.15 -4.14 -10.55
C SER A 42 0.21 -5.48 -9.94
N ILE A 43 0.86 -5.47 -8.78
CA ILE A 43 1.22 -6.68 -8.04
C ILE A 43 0.56 -6.67 -6.67
N LEU A 44 0.11 -7.83 -6.20
CA LEU A 44 -0.35 -7.99 -4.82
C LEU A 44 0.86 -8.02 -3.90
N ILE A 45 0.82 -7.23 -2.84
CA ILE A 45 1.90 -7.08 -1.88
C ILE A 45 1.34 -6.86 -0.47
N ASN A 46 2.10 -7.28 0.53
CA ASN A 46 1.80 -7.11 1.94
C ASN A 46 2.97 -6.39 2.64
N ARG A 47 2.84 -6.16 3.95
CA ARG A 47 3.91 -5.51 4.73
C ARG A 47 5.22 -6.29 4.77
N GLN A 48 5.18 -7.61 4.64
CA GLN A 48 6.38 -8.47 4.73
C GLN A 48 7.37 -8.20 3.59
N ALA A 49 6.89 -7.69 2.45
CA ALA A 49 7.73 -7.30 1.33
C ALA A 49 8.48 -5.98 1.56
N TYR A 50 8.16 -5.23 2.62
CA TYR A 50 8.80 -3.97 2.97
C TYR A 50 9.63 -4.13 4.25
N PRO A 51 10.94 -3.81 4.23
CA PRO A 51 11.72 -3.78 5.45
C PRO A 51 11.28 -2.61 6.34
N ALA A 52 11.44 -2.77 7.66
CA ALA A 52 11.18 -1.71 8.64
C ALA A 52 11.96 -0.43 8.30
N GLY A 53 11.30 0.72 8.42
CA GLY A 53 11.79 2.04 7.99
C GLY A 53 11.47 2.39 6.53
N SER A 54 10.84 1.49 5.76
CA SER A 54 10.47 1.77 4.38
C SER A 54 9.31 2.75 4.29
N LYS A 55 9.42 3.71 3.37
CA LYS A 55 8.31 4.62 3.06
C LYS A 55 7.42 4.01 2.01
N VAL A 56 6.16 3.79 2.36
CA VAL A 56 5.11 3.30 1.46
C VAL A 56 4.09 4.41 1.21
N THR A 57 3.66 4.55 -0.04
CA THR A 57 2.63 5.52 -0.42
C THR A 57 1.33 4.79 -0.63
N PHE A 58 0.32 5.11 0.17
CA PHE A 58 -1.02 4.57 0.03
C PHE A 58 -1.94 5.56 -0.66
N ARG A 59 -2.87 5.03 -1.45
CA ARG A 59 -3.94 5.78 -2.10
C ARG A 59 -5.28 5.12 -1.80
N PHE A 60 -6.23 5.88 -1.24
CA PHE A 60 -7.49 5.38 -0.70
C PHE A 60 -8.65 6.36 -1.01
N CYS A 61 -9.89 6.03 -0.61
CA CYS A 61 -11.09 6.83 -0.88
C CYS A 61 -11.32 7.02 -2.40
N LYS A 62 -11.61 5.93 -3.10
CA LYS A 62 -11.73 5.83 -4.57
C LYS A 62 -10.52 6.39 -5.31
N LEU A 63 -9.35 6.13 -4.75
CA LEU A 63 -8.08 6.67 -5.22
C LEU A 63 -8.01 8.21 -5.21
N GLY A 64 -8.89 8.90 -4.48
CA GLY A 64 -8.87 10.36 -4.40
C GLY A 64 -7.81 10.91 -3.44
N LYS A 65 -7.41 10.14 -2.43
CA LYS A 65 -6.53 10.59 -1.35
C LYS A 65 -5.26 9.77 -1.29
N THR A 66 -4.13 10.42 -1.07
CA THR A 66 -2.82 9.79 -0.87
C THR A 66 -2.22 10.14 0.49
N PHE A 67 -1.45 9.23 1.06
CA PHE A 67 -0.60 9.50 2.22
C PHE A 67 0.63 8.61 2.22
N ILE A 68 1.69 9.07 2.89
CA ILE A 68 2.92 8.31 3.08
C ILE A 68 2.88 7.73 4.50
N HIS A 69 3.20 6.45 4.61
CA HIS A 69 3.36 5.74 5.88
C HIS A 69 4.75 5.10 5.91
N VAL A 70 5.32 5.03 7.11
CA VAL A 70 6.61 4.38 7.34
C VAL A 70 6.32 3.04 7.99
N VAL A 71 6.75 1.96 7.33
CA VAL A 71 6.64 0.56 7.80
C VAL A 71 7.57 0.33 8.98
#